data_AF-A0AAE0A4C3-F1
#
_entry.id   AF-A0AAE0A4C3-F1
#
_cell.length_a   1.000
_cell.length_b   1.000
_cell.length_c   1.000
_cell.angle_alpha   90.00
_cell.angle_beta   90.00
_cell.angle_gamma   90.00
#
_symmetry.space_group_name_H-M   'P 1'
#
loop_
_entity.id
_entity.type
_entity.pdbx_description
1 polymer ?
#
loop_
_entity_poly.entity_id
_entity_poly.type
_entity_poly.pdbx_seq_one_letter_code
_entity_poly.pdbx_strand_id
1 'polypeptide(L)'
;MECRQHWSLWRDLEIVMVNGLMPWGNRRLLPLGPLREPLTALKKADAAVIHNADLVSDQNLKNIELEMQEIKNSLPIFFTRMAPSYLFEVGNVNSKIPLTAVSNAVVLCVSAIGSANAFVQGLGKLGACYVDRLDYSDHHVFQAGISRQSERGLEN
;
A
#
# COMPACT_ATOMS: atom_id res chain seq x y z
N MET A 1 -4.43 8.70 7.81
CA MET A 1 -4.00 9.75 6.86
C MET A 1 -5.27 10.47 6.37
N GLU A 2 -5.71 11.50 7.11
CA GLU A 2 -7.07 12.08 7.02
C GLU A 2 -7.10 13.49 6.40
N CYS A 3 -5.97 14.00 5.89
CA CYS A 3 -5.81 15.45 5.70
C CYS A 3 -6.49 16.06 4.45
N ARG A 4 -7.39 15.35 3.73
CA ARG A 4 -8.29 15.99 2.74
C ARG A 4 -9.71 16.21 3.24
N GLN A 5 -10.16 15.43 4.23
CA GLN A 5 -11.55 15.51 4.71
C GLN A 5 -11.76 16.59 5.79
N HIS A 6 -10.70 17.27 6.23
CA HIS A 6 -10.80 18.37 7.20
C HIS A 6 -10.82 19.72 6.47
N TRP A 7 -11.99 20.25 6.16
CA TRP A 7 -12.17 21.45 5.33
C TRP A 7 -11.91 22.76 6.10
N SER A 8 -11.89 22.72 7.43
CA SER A 8 -11.76 23.91 8.29
C SER A 8 -10.33 24.45 8.42
N LEU A 9 -9.34 23.79 7.84
CA LEU A 9 -7.94 24.22 7.88
C LEU A 9 -7.55 24.84 6.52
N TRP A 10 -7.05 26.06 6.54
CA TRP A 10 -6.43 26.67 5.37
C TRP A 10 -5.20 25.86 4.94
N ARG A 11 -5.03 25.66 3.63
CA ARG A 11 -3.91 24.93 3.03
C ARG A 11 -3.33 25.76 1.89
N ASP A 12 -2.00 25.91 1.89
CA ASP A 12 -1.28 26.53 0.78
C ASP A 12 -1.11 25.57 -0.41
N LEU A 13 -1.25 24.25 -0.17
CA LEU A 13 -1.09 23.22 -1.17
C LEU A 13 -1.96 21.99 -0.85
N GLU A 14 -2.65 21.44 -1.85
CA GLU A 14 -3.42 20.20 -1.75
C GLU A 14 -2.74 19.06 -2.53
N ILE A 15 -2.07 18.14 -1.81
CA ILE A 15 -1.46 16.95 -2.41
C ILE A 15 -2.38 15.74 -2.23
N VAL A 16 -2.71 15.08 -3.33
CA VAL A 16 -3.42 13.80 -3.30
C VAL A 16 -2.47 12.62 -3.42
N MET A 17 -2.65 11.62 -2.56
CA MET A 17 -2.00 10.32 -2.72
C MET A 17 -2.98 9.32 -3.32
N VAL A 18 -2.54 8.58 -4.34
CA VAL A 18 -3.28 7.51 -5.01
C VAL A 18 -2.50 6.21 -4.84
N ASN A 19 -3.12 5.13 -4.37
CA ASN A 19 -2.44 3.84 -4.30
C ASN A 19 -2.41 3.19 -5.70
N GLY A 20 -1.23 3.06 -6.31
CA GLY A 20 -1.07 2.52 -7.65
C GLY A 20 -1.56 1.07 -7.82
N LEU A 21 -1.57 0.27 -6.74
CA LEU A 21 -2.09 -1.11 -6.78
C LEU A 21 -3.63 -1.16 -6.81
N MET A 22 -4.30 -0.12 -6.34
CA MET A 22 -5.76 -0.02 -6.35
C MET A 22 -6.17 1.46 -6.44
N PRO A 23 -5.98 2.10 -7.61
CA PRO A 23 -6.10 3.54 -7.72
C PRO A 23 -7.54 4.00 -7.45
N TRP A 24 -8.52 3.34 -8.06
CA TRP A 24 -9.93 3.77 -8.02
C TRP A 24 -10.90 2.72 -7.46
N GLY A 25 -10.42 1.53 -7.11
CA GLY A 25 -11.25 0.40 -6.67
C GLY A 25 -12.38 0.11 -7.66
N ASN A 26 -13.62 0.13 -7.19
CA ASN A 26 -14.81 -0.07 -8.03
C ASN A 26 -15.45 1.25 -8.53
N ARG A 27 -14.72 2.38 -8.41
CA ARG A 27 -15.16 3.74 -8.80
C ARG A 27 -16.41 4.26 -8.09
N ARG A 28 -16.86 3.62 -7.01
CA ARG A 28 -18.00 4.07 -6.20
C ARG A 28 -17.52 4.70 -4.90
N LEU A 29 -18.32 5.64 -4.40
CA LEU A 29 -18.13 6.24 -3.08
C LEU A 29 -18.54 5.26 -1.99
N LEU A 30 -18.03 5.48 -0.78
CA LEU A 30 -18.54 4.83 0.43
C LEU A 30 -20.07 5.01 0.55
N PRO A 31 -20.82 3.98 0.99
CA PRO A 31 -20.36 2.63 1.36
C PRO A 31 -20.25 1.65 0.18
N LEU A 32 -20.66 2.04 -1.02
CA LEU A 32 -20.70 1.16 -2.20
C LEU A 32 -19.32 0.88 -2.80
N GLY A 33 -18.29 1.61 -2.38
CA GLY A 33 -16.93 1.49 -2.87
C GLY A 33 -15.91 2.18 -1.97
N PRO A 34 -14.61 2.07 -2.27
CA PRO A 34 -13.55 2.54 -1.39
C PRO A 34 -13.27 4.04 -1.52
N LEU A 35 -13.85 4.73 -2.50
CA LEU A 35 -13.60 6.15 -2.69
C LEU A 35 -14.29 6.96 -1.59
N ARG A 36 -13.54 7.89 -1.00
CA ARG A 36 -14.04 8.84 -0.01
C ARG A 36 -14.61 10.11 -0.63
N GLU A 37 -14.15 10.44 -1.84
CA GLU A 37 -14.51 11.60 -2.63
C GLU A 37 -14.57 11.19 -4.11
N PRO A 38 -15.39 11.85 -4.94
CA PRO A 38 -15.44 11.52 -6.36
C PRO A 38 -14.12 11.88 -7.05
N LEU A 39 -13.80 11.22 -8.17
CA LEU A 39 -12.59 11.52 -8.96
C LEU A 39 -12.49 12.99 -9.38
N THR A 40 -13.64 13.65 -9.55
CA THR A 40 -13.70 15.09 -9.84
C THR A 40 -13.06 15.96 -8.76
N ALA A 41 -12.87 15.47 -7.53
CA ALA A 41 -12.14 16.16 -6.48
C ALA A 41 -10.65 16.40 -6.85
N LEU A 42 -10.08 15.61 -7.76
CA LEU A 42 -8.72 15.83 -8.27
C LEU A 42 -8.52 17.20 -8.93
N LYS A 43 -9.60 17.88 -9.35
CA LYS A 43 -9.51 19.25 -9.89
C LYS A 43 -8.91 20.25 -8.91
N LYS A 44 -9.11 20.02 -7.60
CA LYS A 44 -8.60 20.88 -6.52
C LYS A 44 -7.16 20.55 -6.11
N ALA A 45 -6.67 19.35 -6.44
CA ALA A 45 -5.32 18.96 -6.08
C ALA A 45 -4.29 19.78 -6.84
N ASP A 46 -3.24 20.24 -6.16
CA ASP A 46 -2.10 20.93 -6.75
C ASP A 46 -1.04 19.95 -7.24
N ALA A 47 -0.96 18.76 -6.64
CA ALA A 47 -0.08 17.68 -7.07
C ALA A 47 -0.68 16.32 -6.71
N ALA A 48 -0.34 15.31 -7.50
CA ALA A 48 -0.66 13.91 -7.24
C ALA A 48 0.59 13.08 -6.99
N VAL A 49 0.47 12.12 -6.08
CA VAL A 49 1.52 11.15 -5.76
C VAL A 49 0.97 9.75 -5.91
N ILE A 50 1.50 8.98 -6.85
CA ILE A 50 1.19 7.57 -7.02
C ILE A 50 2.08 6.75 -6.07
N HIS A 51 1.45 6.18 -5.06
CA HIS A 51 2.05 5.31 -4.08
C HIS A 51 2.19 3.88 -4.59
N ASN A 52 3.24 3.16 -4.16
CA ASN A 52 3.57 1.81 -4.64
C ASN A 52 3.76 1.73 -6.17
N ALA A 53 4.18 2.82 -6.81
CA ALA A 53 4.28 2.87 -8.26
C ALA A 53 5.25 1.83 -8.81
N ASP A 54 6.30 1.51 -8.06
CA ASP A 54 7.25 0.48 -8.45
C ASP A 54 6.62 -0.92 -8.53
N LEU A 55 5.55 -1.21 -7.77
CA LEU A 55 4.83 -2.49 -7.78
C LEU A 55 3.81 -2.61 -8.93
N VAL A 56 3.70 -1.60 -9.77
CA VAL A 56 2.71 -1.50 -10.84
C VAL A 56 3.42 -1.56 -12.19
N SER A 57 2.81 -2.19 -13.20
CA SER A 57 3.37 -2.21 -14.55
C SER A 57 3.35 -0.80 -15.18
N ASP A 58 4.32 -0.50 -16.04
CA ASP A 58 4.38 0.78 -16.75
C ASP A 58 3.10 1.12 -17.52
N GLN A 59 2.44 0.10 -18.08
CA GLN A 59 1.17 0.28 -18.78
C GLN A 59 0.05 0.73 -17.83
N ASN A 60 -0.02 0.12 -16.64
CA ASN A 60 -1.02 0.50 -15.65
C ASN A 60 -0.74 1.89 -15.06
N LEU A 61 0.54 2.25 -14.85
CA LEU A 61 0.91 3.61 -14.43
C LEU A 61 0.46 4.65 -15.46
N LYS A 62 0.75 4.43 -16.74
CA LYS A 62 0.29 5.32 -17.82
C LYS A 62 -1.23 5.45 -17.86
N ASN A 63 -1.97 4.35 -17.64
CA ASN A 63 -3.43 4.40 -17.59
C ASN A 63 -3.91 5.28 -16.42
N ILE A 64 -3.30 5.15 -15.24
CA ILE A 64 -3.63 6.00 -14.08
C ILE A 64 -3.33 7.47 -14.39
N GLU A 65 -2.17 7.76 -14.98
CA GLU A 65 -1.80 9.13 -15.38
C GLU A 65 -2.80 9.74 -16.35
N LEU A 66 -3.19 8.99 -17.40
CA LEU A 66 -4.16 9.44 -18.40
C LEU A 66 -5.51 9.75 -17.74
N GLU A 67 -6.02 8.86 -16.88
CA GLU A 67 -7.28 9.09 -16.17
C GLU A 67 -7.22 10.35 -15.28
N MET A 68 -6.08 10.67 -14.68
CA MET A 68 -5.90 11.89 -13.89
C MET A 68 -5.78 13.14 -14.77
N GLN A 69 -5.08 13.04 -15.90
CA GLN A 69 -4.90 14.11 -16.87
C GLN A 69 -6.21 14.48 -17.59
N GLU A 70 -7.09 13.50 -17.85
CA GLU A 70 -8.45 13.75 -18.35
C GLU A 70 -9.26 14.66 -17.41
N ILE A 71 -9.00 14.58 -16.09
CA ILE A 71 -9.71 15.39 -15.09
C ILE A 71 -9.04 16.76 -14.90
N LYS A 72 -7.70 16.79 -14.88
CA LYS A 72 -6.88 18.01 -14.76
C LYS A 72 -5.56 17.82 -15.53
N ASN A 73 -5.54 18.29 -16.77
CA ASN A 73 -4.40 18.12 -17.69
C ASN A 73 -3.06 18.67 -17.16
N SER A 74 -3.09 19.73 -16.34
CA SER A 74 -1.90 20.36 -15.77
C SER A 74 -1.49 19.84 -14.40
N LEU A 75 -2.11 18.77 -13.90
CA LEU A 75 -1.80 18.20 -12.59
C LEU A 75 -0.40 17.54 -12.61
N PRO A 76 0.58 18.01 -11.84
CA PRO A 76 1.86 17.32 -11.69
C PRO A 76 1.64 15.96 -10.99
N ILE A 77 2.21 14.90 -11.57
CA ILE A 77 2.11 13.53 -11.04
C ILE A 77 3.52 13.04 -10.68
N PHE A 78 3.69 12.61 -9.43
CA PHE A 78 4.92 12.05 -8.90
C PHE A 78 4.73 10.58 -8.56
N PHE A 79 5.80 9.80 -8.63
CA PHE A 79 5.80 8.38 -8.30
C PHE A 79 6.66 8.12 -7.09
N THR A 80 6.20 7.23 -6.22
CA THR A 80 6.99 6.77 -5.08
C THR A 80 7.34 5.30 -5.23
N ARG A 81 8.51 4.96 -4.70
CA ARG A 81 9.00 3.60 -4.54
C ARG A 81 9.27 3.34 -3.07
N MET A 82 8.87 2.18 -2.58
CA MET A 82 9.29 1.71 -1.26
C MET A 82 10.50 0.79 -1.39
N ALA A 83 11.63 1.19 -0.81
CA ALA A 83 12.87 0.42 -0.83
C ALA A 83 13.27 0.05 0.60
N PRO A 84 13.04 -1.20 1.06
CA PRO A 84 13.51 -1.62 2.37
C PRO A 84 15.04 -1.56 2.41
N SER A 85 15.60 -1.24 3.58
CA SER A 85 17.06 -1.10 3.76
C SER A 85 17.69 -2.34 4.40
N TYR A 86 17.03 -2.90 5.40
CA TYR A 86 17.44 -4.11 6.11
C TYR A 86 16.23 -4.73 6.83
N LEU A 87 16.38 -5.98 7.25
CA LEU A 87 15.45 -6.66 8.16
C LEU A 87 16.02 -6.65 9.58
N PHE A 88 15.16 -6.86 10.58
CA PHE A 88 15.56 -6.97 11.98
C PHE A 88 14.71 -8.02 12.68
N GLU A 89 15.26 -8.64 13.73
CA GLU A 89 14.58 -9.61 14.58
C GLU A 89 13.59 -8.91 15.52
N VAL A 90 12.44 -9.55 15.72
CA VAL A 90 11.42 -9.05 16.67
C VAL A 90 12.02 -9.04 18.09
N GLY A 91 11.97 -7.90 18.76
CA GLY A 91 12.57 -7.70 20.08
C GLY A 91 14.01 -7.21 20.06
N ASN A 92 14.67 -7.18 18.88
CA ASN A 92 16.01 -6.63 18.72
C ASN A 92 16.11 -5.75 17.46
N VAL A 93 15.67 -4.50 17.58
CA VAL A 93 15.69 -3.50 16.49
C VAL A 93 17.10 -3.09 16.04
N ASN A 94 18.12 -3.39 16.83
CA ASN A 94 19.52 -3.10 16.48
C ASN A 94 20.13 -4.19 15.59
N SER A 95 19.47 -5.35 15.47
CA SER A 95 19.88 -6.36 14.48
C SER A 95 19.68 -5.81 13.07
N LYS A 96 20.71 -5.97 12.23
CA LYS A 96 20.67 -5.58 10.82
C LYS A 96 20.90 -6.81 9.96
N ILE A 97 19.82 -7.48 9.62
CA ILE A 97 19.83 -8.61 8.71
C ILE A 97 19.79 -8.06 7.27
N PRO A 98 20.73 -8.45 6.40
CA PRO A 98 20.72 -7.99 5.02
C PRO A 98 19.48 -8.52 4.27
N LEU A 99 18.98 -7.76 3.30
CA LEU A 99 17.81 -8.15 2.50
C LEU A 99 18.04 -9.44 1.69
N THR A 100 19.31 -9.76 1.40
CA THR A 100 19.70 -11.01 0.74
C THR A 100 19.35 -12.25 1.56
N ALA A 101 19.05 -12.11 2.86
CA ALA A 101 18.52 -13.21 3.67
C ALA A 101 17.16 -13.72 3.17
N VAL A 102 16.43 -12.92 2.39
CA VAL A 102 15.15 -13.29 1.76
C VAL A 102 15.36 -14.07 0.45
N SER A 103 16.53 -13.94 -0.18
CA SER A 103 16.77 -14.53 -1.49
C SER A 103 16.69 -16.06 -1.45
N ASN A 104 15.87 -16.63 -2.33
CA ASN A 104 15.53 -18.05 -2.41
C ASN A 104 14.88 -18.65 -1.14
N ALA A 105 14.46 -17.81 -0.19
CA ALA A 105 13.77 -18.26 1.01
C ALA A 105 12.28 -18.54 0.73
N VAL A 106 11.71 -19.45 1.52
CA VAL A 106 10.27 -19.59 1.69
C VAL A 106 9.86 -18.69 2.85
N VAL A 107 8.97 -17.73 2.60
CA VAL A 107 8.62 -16.69 3.57
C VAL A 107 7.12 -16.75 3.87
N LEU A 108 6.77 -16.74 5.15
CA LEU A 108 5.40 -16.51 5.61
C LEU A 108 5.27 -15.05 6.09
N CYS A 109 4.47 -14.27 5.40
CA CYS A 109 4.14 -12.90 5.78
C CYS A 109 3.02 -12.88 6.82
N VAL A 110 3.29 -12.37 8.00
CA VAL A 110 2.23 -12.12 9.00
C VAL A 110 2.00 -10.62 9.08
N SER A 111 0.79 -10.17 8.80
CA SER A 111 0.49 -8.73 8.70
C SER A 111 -0.85 -8.36 9.32
N ALA A 112 -0.95 -7.12 9.80
CA ALA A 112 -2.15 -6.51 10.37
C ALA A 112 -2.25 -5.06 9.89
N ILE A 113 -2.15 -4.88 8.57
CA ILE A 113 -2.08 -3.58 7.90
C ILE A 113 -3.18 -3.46 6.84
N GLY A 114 -3.62 -2.23 6.56
CA GLY A 114 -4.66 -1.96 5.56
C GLY A 114 -4.37 -2.42 4.12
N SER A 115 -3.13 -2.80 3.76
CA SER A 115 -2.83 -3.42 2.46
C SER A 115 -1.65 -4.40 2.53
N ALA A 116 -1.96 -5.68 2.77
CA ALA A 116 -0.97 -6.76 2.79
C ALA A 116 -0.31 -7.02 1.42
N ASN A 117 -1.00 -6.69 0.31
CA ASN A 117 -0.52 -6.97 -1.04
C ASN A 117 0.83 -6.29 -1.34
N ALA A 118 1.00 -5.03 -0.96
CA ALA A 118 2.25 -4.30 -1.19
C ALA A 118 3.42 -4.93 -0.44
N PHE A 119 3.18 -5.43 0.77
CA PHE A 119 4.17 -6.11 1.60
C PHE A 119 4.63 -7.44 0.97
N VAL A 120 3.67 -8.28 0.56
CA VAL A 120 3.95 -9.58 -0.09
C VAL A 120 4.70 -9.39 -1.42
N GLN A 121 4.24 -8.46 -2.28
CA GLN A 121 4.92 -8.18 -3.55
C GLN A 121 6.33 -7.60 -3.34
N GLY A 122 6.50 -6.77 -2.30
CA GLY A 122 7.81 -6.25 -1.89
C GLY A 122 8.81 -7.36 -1.58
N LEU A 123 8.39 -8.40 -0.85
CA LEU A 123 9.24 -9.56 -0.55
C LEU A 123 9.54 -10.42 -1.78
N GLY A 124 8.55 -10.58 -2.68
CA GLY A 124 8.79 -11.23 -3.98
C GLY A 124 9.90 -10.53 -4.78
N LYS A 125 9.90 -9.19 -4.80
CA LYS A 125 10.95 -8.38 -5.45
C LYS A 125 12.33 -8.51 -4.81
N LEU A 126 12.41 -8.83 -3.52
CA LEU A 126 13.67 -9.10 -2.83
C LEU A 126 14.24 -10.49 -3.15
N GLY A 127 13.51 -11.31 -3.92
CA GLY A 127 13.97 -12.60 -4.42
C GLY A 127 13.52 -13.80 -3.58
N ALA A 128 12.46 -13.67 -2.78
CA ALA A 128 11.84 -14.83 -2.13
C ALA A 128 11.42 -15.88 -3.17
N CYS A 129 11.69 -17.16 -2.90
CA CYS A 129 11.29 -18.27 -3.77
C CYS A 129 9.77 -18.47 -3.73
N TYR A 130 9.20 -18.38 -2.53
CA TYR A 130 7.77 -18.46 -2.29
C TYR A 130 7.39 -17.56 -1.12
N VAL A 131 6.27 -16.85 -1.26
CA VAL A 131 5.73 -15.98 -0.22
C VAL A 131 4.28 -16.37 0.04
N ASP A 132 4.02 -16.91 1.23
CA ASP A 132 2.67 -17.12 1.75
C ASP A 132 2.28 -15.99 2.71
N ARG A 133 1.01 -15.91 3.10
CA ARG A 133 0.52 -14.83 3.96
C ARG A 133 -0.56 -15.24 4.96
N LEU A 134 -0.51 -14.60 6.12
CA LEU A 134 -1.55 -14.56 7.14
C LEU A 134 -1.90 -13.09 7.43
N ASP A 135 -3.09 -12.69 7.01
CA ASP A 135 -3.58 -11.33 7.16
C ASP A 135 -4.59 -11.25 8.31
N TYR A 136 -4.26 -10.44 9.30
CA TYR A 136 -5.15 -10.08 10.39
C TYR A 136 -5.83 -8.74 10.10
N SER A 137 -6.89 -8.44 10.85
CA SER A 137 -7.53 -7.13 10.79
C SER A 137 -6.54 -6.01 11.07
N ASP A 138 -6.72 -4.88 10.40
CA ASP A 138 -5.87 -3.71 10.58
C ASP A 138 -5.82 -3.32 12.06
N HIS A 139 -4.63 -3.00 12.56
CA HIS A 139 -4.35 -2.75 13.98
C HIS A 139 -4.51 -3.94 14.93
N HIS A 140 -4.55 -5.19 14.43
CA HIS A 140 -4.52 -6.37 15.30
C HIS A 140 -3.26 -6.36 16.19
N VAL A 141 -3.45 -6.59 17.48
CA VAL A 141 -2.37 -6.64 18.47
C VAL A 141 -1.81 -8.06 18.54
N PHE A 142 -0.59 -8.25 18.06
CA PHE A 142 0.11 -9.52 18.18
C PHE A 142 0.56 -9.77 19.63
N GLN A 143 0.16 -10.90 20.20
CA GLN A 143 0.62 -11.35 21.51
C GLN A 143 1.72 -12.41 21.35
N ALA A 144 2.74 -12.37 22.21
CA ALA A 144 3.81 -13.36 22.19
C ALA A 144 3.25 -14.75 22.55
N GLY A 145 3.52 -15.77 21.70
CA GLY A 145 3.14 -17.17 21.94
C GLY A 145 2.23 -17.81 20.89
N ILE A 146 1.77 -17.08 19.86
CA ILE A 146 0.92 -17.62 18.80
C ILE A 146 1.78 -18.25 17.70
N SER A 147 2.42 -19.38 17.99
CA SER A 147 3.11 -20.22 16.97
C SER A 147 2.33 -21.48 16.62
N ARG A 148 1.06 -21.61 17.07
CA ARG A 148 0.25 -22.85 16.91
C ARG A 148 -1.25 -22.61 16.67
N GLN A 149 -1.64 -21.59 15.92
CA GLN A 149 -3.04 -21.49 15.47
C GLN A 149 -3.13 -21.23 13.97
N SER A 150 -2.84 -22.27 13.20
CA SER A 150 -3.13 -22.32 11.77
C SER A 150 -3.94 -23.58 11.43
N GLU A 151 -5.05 -23.83 12.13
CA GLU A 151 -6.00 -24.90 11.76
C GLU A 151 -7.49 -24.59 12.00
N ARG A 152 -7.90 -23.38 12.41
CA ARG A 152 -9.32 -23.11 12.75
C ARG A 152 -9.99 -21.94 12.03
N GLY A 153 -9.60 -21.66 10.78
CA GLY A 153 -10.16 -20.56 10.00
C GLY A 153 -10.75 -20.91 8.64
N LEU A 154 -10.74 -22.18 8.22
CA LEU A 154 -11.20 -22.60 6.87
C LEU A 154 -12.61 -23.20 6.84
N GLU A 155 -13.40 -23.08 7.91
CA GLU A 155 -14.81 -23.46 7.91
C GLU A 155 -15.68 -22.30 8.41
N ASN A 156 -16.18 -21.50 7.47
CA ASN A 156 -17.61 -21.16 7.26
C ASN A 156 -17.75 -20.05 6.21
#